data_AF-A0A1X6MQP8-F1
#
_entry.id   AF-A0A1X6MQP8-F1
#
_cell.length_a   1.000
_cell.length_b   1.000
_cell.length_c   1.000
_cell.angle_alpha   90.00
_cell.angle_beta   90.00
_cell.angle_gamma   90.00
#
_symmetry.space_group_name_H-M   'P 1'
#
loop_
_entity.id
_entity.type
_entity.pdbx_description
1 polymer ?
#
loop_
_entity_poly.entity_id
_entity_poly.type
_entity_poly.pdbx_seq_one_letter_code
_entity_poly.pdbx_strand_id
1 'polypeptide(L)'
;MNHFTANPIQNEPVWSSIQWEGDVAYSRPLLGSELLADQFSRFQDGFVPNARLRDGYARLRFECPIIAAPLVEGVHDPDLRSWVYVPAATAEEVIQWARESVVVHPEPMDSDDFMALVNLRRLPYVLYDGTKQFVRCFLVRSPAAQDIYSIFLHGPHSIMDARPTINAFSLLLTHMSVSAPPPLTILEWGTEWRNLPAGPVTATGGPRPNWDGKAAPVLAKMGAILTNPIPTHSIKPQRSDPEMLGRPVRVRVQIGKDESAALVKAIKAAGFTVTHLFDAAQILAILERNPVPAESAADAHITYAIGIIAIARYRVPPHDGKNQLISEMAIVPLQVKYADIPQVAPQDRLFAVMAILKAQYDEYLANPHLPHLFPAQMRLAPPRVPVITSNPHATVITNLGVIEHSLASTWYPDGDATKPPLFEISALPFGHRMTMPSP
;
A
#
# COMPACT_ATOMS: atom_id res chain seq x y z
N MET A 1 -43.32 -12.20 56.61
CA MET A 1 -42.03 -12.90 56.43
C MET A 1 -42.33 -14.32 55.99
N ASN A 2 -42.01 -14.64 54.73
CA ASN A 2 -41.57 -15.95 54.26
C ASN A 2 -41.15 -15.76 52.79
N HIS A 3 -39.87 -15.48 52.62
CA HIS A 3 -39.17 -15.41 51.34
C HIS A 3 -38.27 -16.64 51.19
N PHE A 4 -37.91 -16.89 49.93
CA PHE A 4 -37.04 -17.93 49.35
C PHE A 4 -37.76 -19.24 48.97
N THR A 5 -38.39 -19.27 47.79
CA THR A 5 -37.83 -19.43 46.41
C THR A 5 -37.45 -20.88 46.11
N ALA A 6 -38.22 -21.48 45.20
CA ALA A 6 -37.84 -22.71 44.52
C ALA A 6 -36.43 -22.56 43.93
N ASN A 7 -35.65 -23.63 43.97
CA ASN A 7 -34.33 -23.67 43.34
C ASN A 7 -34.52 -23.43 41.83
N PRO A 8 -33.99 -22.35 41.25
CA PRO A 8 -34.20 -22.01 39.84
C PRO A 8 -33.57 -23.02 38.86
N ILE A 9 -32.87 -24.04 39.38
CA ILE A 9 -32.13 -25.06 38.62
C ILE A 9 -32.83 -26.44 38.71
N GLN A 10 -34.00 -26.55 39.34
CA GLN A 10 -34.64 -27.86 39.59
C GLN A 10 -35.18 -28.57 38.34
N ASN A 11 -35.32 -27.88 37.20
CA ASN A 11 -35.80 -28.44 35.94
C ASN A 11 -34.85 -28.04 34.80
N GLU A 12 -33.66 -28.63 34.73
CA GLU A 12 -32.74 -28.41 33.61
C GLU A 12 -33.41 -28.83 32.28
N PRO A 13 -33.57 -27.90 31.31
CA PRO A 13 -34.12 -28.22 30.00
C PRO A 13 -33.40 -29.36 29.30
N VAL A 14 -34.15 -30.42 28.99
CA VAL A 14 -33.64 -31.55 28.19
C VAL A 14 -33.71 -31.22 26.70
N TRP A 15 -32.91 -31.94 25.90
CA TRP A 15 -33.01 -31.90 24.45
C TRP A 15 -34.41 -32.27 24.00
N SER A 16 -34.97 -31.46 23.10
CA SER A 16 -36.28 -31.68 22.50
C SER A 16 -36.16 -31.60 20.98
N SER A 17 -36.95 -32.40 20.27
CA SER A 17 -37.00 -32.34 18.82
C SER A 17 -37.81 -31.13 18.35
N ILE A 18 -37.32 -30.43 17.35
CA ILE A 18 -37.98 -29.32 16.67
C ILE A 18 -38.00 -29.59 15.16
N GLN A 19 -38.90 -28.93 14.44
CA GLN A 19 -38.85 -28.86 12.97
C GLN A 19 -38.06 -27.62 12.58
N TRP A 20 -36.98 -27.81 11.81
CA TRP A 20 -36.13 -26.72 11.33
C TRP A 20 -35.79 -26.96 9.86
N GLU A 21 -36.12 -25.99 9.01
CA GLU A 21 -35.86 -26.04 7.56
C GLU A 21 -36.37 -27.30 6.84
N GLY A 22 -37.44 -27.91 7.37
CA GLY A 22 -38.06 -29.10 6.79
C GLY A 22 -37.51 -30.43 7.34
N ASP A 23 -36.51 -30.38 8.22
CA ASP A 23 -35.94 -31.55 8.88
C ASP A 23 -36.21 -31.57 10.39
N VAL A 24 -36.17 -32.76 10.98
CA VAL A 24 -36.20 -32.93 12.45
C VAL A 24 -34.82 -32.61 13.01
N ALA A 25 -34.73 -31.53 13.78
CA ALA A 25 -33.55 -31.15 14.56
C ALA A 25 -33.79 -31.37 16.06
N TYR A 26 -32.74 -31.31 16.86
CA TYR A 26 -32.84 -31.39 18.32
C TYR A 26 -32.20 -30.14 18.92
N SER A 27 -32.86 -29.54 19.90
CA SER A 27 -32.43 -28.29 20.52
C SER A 27 -32.65 -28.31 22.03
N ARG A 28 -31.78 -27.58 22.75
CA ARG A 28 -31.96 -27.14 24.13
C ARG A 28 -31.43 -25.71 24.29
N PRO A 29 -31.95 -24.92 25.24
CA PRO A 29 -31.37 -23.61 25.56
C PRO A 29 -29.95 -23.74 26.17
N LEU A 30 -29.11 -22.73 25.93
CA LEU A 30 -27.83 -22.54 26.62
C LEU A 30 -28.10 -22.21 28.09
N LEU A 31 -27.30 -22.74 29.02
CA LEU A 31 -27.49 -22.56 30.46
C LEU A 31 -26.17 -22.25 31.17
N GLY A 32 -26.25 -21.62 32.34
CA GLY A 32 -25.09 -21.36 33.19
C GLY A 32 -23.96 -20.62 32.47
N SER A 33 -22.76 -21.20 32.48
CA SER A 33 -21.58 -20.64 31.82
C SER A 33 -21.66 -20.61 30.29
N GLU A 34 -22.45 -21.49 29.65
CA GLU A 34 -22.65 -21.49 28.19
C GLU A 34 -23.43 -20.24 27.75
N LEU A 35 -24.55 -19.97 28.46
CA LEU A 35 -25.34 -18.78 28.24
C LEU A 35 -24.55 -17.53 28.62
N LEU A 36 -23.81 -17.58 29.73
CA LEU A 36 -22.98 -16.47 30.17
C LEU A 36 -21.86 -16.14 29.16
N ALA A 37 -21.19 -17.15 28.58
CA ALA A 37 -20.17 -16.97 27.56
C ALA A 37 -20.76 -16.46 26.23
N ASP A 38 -21.90 -17.00 25.79
CA ASP A 38 -22.63 -16.49 24.62
C ASP A 38 -23.08 -15.04 24.84
N GLN A 39 -23.74 -14.76 25.95
CA GLN A 39 -24.24 -13.42 26.28
C GLN A 39 -23.10 -12.44 26.56
N PHE A 40 -21.98 -12.84 27.18
CA PHE A 40 -20.80 -11.97 27.26
C PHE A 40 -20.19 -11.74 25.89
N SER A 41 -20.10 -12.73 25.00
CA SER A 41 -19.63 -12.51 23.63
C SER A 41 -20.55 -11.59 22.81
N ARG A 42 -21.84 -11.49 23.19
CA ARG A 42 -22.85 -10.64 22.56
C ARG A 42 -23.00 -9.25 23.21
N PHE A 43 -22.77 -9.13 24.52
CA PHE A 43 -22.97 -7.88 25.30
C PHE A 43 -21.66 -7.19 25.66
N GLN A 44 -20.59 -7.94 25.86
CA GLN A 44 -19.24 -7.39 25.78
C GLN A 44 -18.84 -7.56 24.33
N ASP A 45 -19.04 -6.50 23.56
CA ASP A 45 -18.37 -6.28 22.27
C ASP A 45 -16.86 -6.08 22.56
N GLY A 46 -16.25 -7.07 23.21
CA GLY A 46 -14.83 -7.19 23.36
C GLY A 46 -14.31 -7.22 21.94
N PHE A 47 -13.53 -6.21 21.60
CA PHE A 47 -12.92 -6.04 20.28
C PHE A 47 -12.35 -7.40 19.82
N VAL A 48 -13.06 -8.10 18.92
CA VAL A 48 -12.53 -9.25 18.20
C VAL A 48 -12.04 -8.68 16.88
N PRO A 49 -10.75 -8.31 16.77
CA PRO A 49 -10.27 -7.59 15.59
C PRO A 49 -10.57 -8.37 14.31
N ASN A 50 -10.62 -9.71 14.37
CA ASN A 50 -10.93 -10.57 13.25
C ASN A 50 -12.34 -10.38 12.67
N ALA A 51 -13.39 -10.29 13.51
CA ALA A 51 -14.76 -10.16 13.02
C ALA A 51 -14.99 -8.78 12.40
N ARG A 52 -14.55 -7.71 13.09
CA ARG A 52 -14.58 -6.33 12.57
C ARG A 52 -13.74 -6.18 11.31
N LEU A 53 -12.55 -6.78 11.26
CA LEU A 53 -11.68 -6.75 10.08
C LEU A 53 -12.32 -7.45 8.88
N ARG A 54 -12.96 -8.62 9.08
CA ARG A 54 -13.64 -9.34 8.00
C ARG A 54 -14.84 -8.56 7.45
N ASP A 55 -15.68 -8.01 8.32
CA ASP A 55 -16.80 -7.16 7.89
C ASP A 55 -16.29 -5.89 7.18
N GLY A 56 -15.30 -5.21 7.76
CA GLY A 56 -14.67 -4.04 7.16
C GLY A 56 -14.02 -4.34 5.80
N TYR A 57 -13.39 -5.50 5.64
CA TYR A 57 -12.77 -5.93 4.39
C TYR A 57 -13.81 -6.31 3.33
N ALA A 58 -14.95 -6.90 3.75
CA ALA A 58 -16.09 -7.12 2.88
C ALA A 58 -16.69 -5.80 2.36
N ARG A 59 -16.89 -4.81 3.24
CA ARG A 59 -17.34 -3.46 2.84
C ARG A 59 -16.34 -2.75 1.93
N LEU A 60 -15.05 -2.91 2.21
CA LEU A 60 -14.00 -2.40 1.34
C LEU A 60 -14.09 -3.00 -0.07
N ARG A 61 -14.49 -4.28 -0.25
CA ARG A 61 -14.75 -4.84 -1.60
C ARG A 61 -15.93 -4.15 -2.28
N PHE A 62 -16.98 -3.77 -1.56
CA PHE A 62 -18.10 -3.03 -2.15
C PHE A 62 -17.64 -1.65 -2.65
N GLU A 63 -16.86 -0.92 -1.85
CA GLU A 63 -16.39 0.41 -2.21
C GLU A 63 -15.22 0.40 -3.21
N CYS A 64 -14.36 -0.60 -3.12
CA CYS A 64 -13.11 -0.74 -3.89
C CYS A 64 -13.04 -2.14 -4.52
N PRO A 65 -13.95 -2.50 -5.44
CA PRO A 65 -14.08 -3.86 -6.00
C PRO A 65 -12.80 -4.41 -6.63
N ILE A 66 -11.89 -3.54 -7.08
CA ILE A 66 -10.63 -3.94 -7.70
C ILE A 66 -9.73 -4.79 -6.78
N ILE A 67 -9.89 -4.74 -5.45
CA ILE A 67 -9.13 -5.60 -4.53
C ILE A 67 -9.45 -7.09 -4.70
N ALA A 68 -10.62 -7.42 -5.27
CA ALA A 68 -11.05 -8.78 -5.55
C ALA A 68 -10.88 -9.17 -7.04
N ALA A 69 -10.35 -8.27 -7.88
CA ALA A 69 -10.10 -8.56 -9.28
C ALA A 69 -8.82 -9.42 -9.44
N PRO A 70 -8.83 -10.52 -10.21
CA PRO A 70 -7.60 -11.16 -10.69
C PRO A 70 -6.91 -10.40 -11.84
N LEU A 71 -5.61 -10.68 -12.00
CA LEU A 71 -4.86 -10.37 -13.22
C LEU A 71 -4.83 -11.59 -14.15
N VAL A 72 -5.30 -11.41 -15.39
CA VAL A 72 -5.43 -12.47 -16.41
C VAL A 72 -4.64 -12.09 -17.66
N GLU A 73 -3.80 -13.01 -18.15
CA GLU A 73 -3.02 -12.86 -19.38
C GLU A 73 -3.89 -12.98 -20.63
N GLY A 74 -3.49 -12.36 -21.75
CA GLY A 74 -4.09 -12.65 -23.05
C GLY A 74 -5.47 -12.02 -23.31
N VAL A 75 -6.01 -11.23 -22.38
CA VAL A 75 -7.36 -10.65 -22.54
C VAL A 75 -7.38 -9.55 -23.61
N HIS A 76 -6.48 -8.58 -23.51
CA HIS A 76 -6.39 -7.46 -24.45
C HIS A 76 -5.09 -7.46 -25.29
N ASP A 77 -4.06 -8.18 -24.83
CA ASP A 77 -2.77 -8.36 -25.50
C ASP A 77 -2.26 -9.75 -25.14
N PRO A 78 -1.71 -10.53 -26.10
CA PRO A 78 -1.29 -11.92 -25.88
C PRO A 78 -0.23 -12.09 -24.80
N ASP A 79 0.64 -11.09 -24.57
CA ASP A 79 1.76 -11.21 -23.64
C ASP A 79 1.56 -10.39 -22.34
N LEU A 80 0.46 -9.62 -22.24
CA LEU A 80 0.21 -8.74 -21.09
C LEU A 80 -1.03 -9.16 -20.30
N ARG A 81 -1.08 -8.71 -19.05
CA ARG A 81 -2.19 -8.99 -18.12
C ARG A 81 -3.20 -7.86 -18.09
N SER A 82 -4.44 -8.23 -17.82
CA SER A 82 -5.57 -7.33 -17.61
C SER A 82 -6.24 -7.63 -16.28
N TRP A 83 -6.74 -6.59 -15.61
CA TRP A 83 -7.67 -6.78 -14.50
C TRP A 83 -9.00 -7.30 -15.03
N VAL A 84 -9.51 -8.36 -14.43
CA VAL A 84 -10.84 -8.92 -14.73
C VAL A 84 -11.61 -8.96 -13.43
N TYR A 85 -12.78 -8.34 -13.38
CA TYR A 85 -13.62 -8.33 -12.18
C TYR A 85 -14.95 -9.01 -12.47
N VAL A 86 -15.38 -9.86 -11.54
CA VAL A 86 -16.70 -10.47 -11.53
C VAL A 86 -17.42 -9.97 -10.27
N PRO A 87 -18.58 -9.31 -10.42
CA PRO A 87 -19.37 -8.87 -9.27
C PRO A 87 -19.81 -10.05 -8.42
N ALA A 88 -19.94 -9.83 -7.11
CA ALA A 88 -20.55 -10.81 -6.22
C ALA A 88 -22.04 -10.97 -6.53
N ALA A 89 -22.54 -12.19 -6.52
CA ALA A 89 -23.97 -12.45 -6.70
C ALA A 89 -24.78 -12.22 -5.42
N THR A 90 -24.16 -12.45 -4.25
CA THR A 90 -24.84 -12.44 -2.94
C THR A 90 -23.92 -11.96 -1.83
N ALA A 91 -24.50 -11.56 -0.69
CA ALA A 91 -23.73 -11.21 0.50
C ALA A 91 -23.00 -12.42 1.09
N GLU A 92 -23.58 -13.61 0.99
CA GLU A 92 -23.01 -14.88 1.45
C GLU A 92 -21.70 -15.19 0.73
N GLU A 93 -21.66 -14.98 -0.60
CA GLU A 93 -20.44 -15.13 -1.40
C GLU A 93 -19.34 -14.18 -0.90
N VAL A 94 -19.69 -12.93 -0.58
CA VAL A 94 -18.72 -11.95 -0.08
C VAL A 94 -18.23 -12.31 1.31
N ILE A 95 -19.11 -12.79 2.20
CA ILE A 95 -18.75 -13.26 3.53
C ILE A 95 -17.74 -14.42 3.41
N GLN A 96 -17.99 -15.36 2.50
CA GLN A 96 -17.08 -16.47 2.25
C GLN A 96 -15.74 -15.98 1.68
N TRP A 97 -15.77 -15.11 0.68
CA TRP A 97 -14.58 -14.48 0.12
C TRP A 97 -13.76 -13.74 1.19
N ALA A 98 -14.40 -13.01 2.10
CA ALA A 98 -13.71 -12.27 3.17
C ALA A 98 -13.09 -13.23 4.20
N ARG A 99 -13.74 -14.34 4.51
CA ARG A 99 -13.20 -15.39 5.39
C ARG A 99 -11.92 -16.01 4.82
N GLU A 100 -11.86 -16.19 3.51
CA GLU A 100 -10.68 -16.74 2.81
C GLU A 100 -9.58 -15.70 2.61
N SER A 101 -9.96 -14.46 2.32
CA SER A 101 -9.03 -13.38 2.00
C SER A 101 -8.37 -12.76 3.25
N VAL A 102 -9.08 -12.79 4.40
CA VAL A 102 -8.57 -12.33 5.71
C VAL A 102 -7.99 -13.50 6.49
N VAL A 103 -6.67 -13.49 6.64
CA VAL A 103 -5.91 -14.54 7.34
C VAL A 103 -5.48 -14.04 8.71
N VAL A 104 -5.92 -14.74 9.76
CA VAL A 104 -5.37 -14.53 11.11
C VAL A 104 -4.14 -15.42 11.25
N HIS A 105 -2.97 -14.81 11.50
CA HIS A 105 -1.77 -15.58 11.79
C HIS A 105 -1.94 -16.32 13.12
N PRO A 106 -1.67 -17.64 13.18
CA PRO A 106 -2.01 -18.45 14.35
C PRO A 106 -1.17 -18.09 15.59
N GLU A 107 0.06 -17.63 15.37
CA GLU A 107 1.01 -17.31 16.43
C GLU A 107 1.31 -15.81 16.48
N PRO A 108 1.59 -15.24 17.67
CA PRO A 108 2.12 -13.89 17.75
C PRO A 108 3.44 -13.75 16.99
N MET A 109 3.63 -12.66 16.25
CA MET A 109 4.86 -12.42 15.48
C MET A 109 5.16 -10.93 15.39
N ASP A 110 6.45 -10.57 15.39
CA ASP A 110 6.86 -9.20 15.12
C ASP A 110 6.42 -8.76 13.72
N SER A 111 6.10 -7.46 13.59
CA SER A 111 5.57 -6.91 12.35
C SER A 111 6.56 -6.98 11.19
N ASP A 112 7.84 -6.73 11.44
CA ASP A 112 8.86 -6.76 10.40
C ASP A 112 9.20 -8.20 10.00
N ASP A 113 9.23 -9.12 10.96
CA ASP A 113 9.42 -10.54 10.70
C ASP A 113 8.28 -11.12 9.85
N PHE A 114 7.04 -10.82 10.21
CA PHE A 114 5.87 -11.26 9.45
C PHE A 114 5.87 -10.68 8.03
N MET A 115 6.17 -9.39 7.90
CA MET A 115 6.24 -8.74 6.60
C MET A 115 7.39 -9.30 5.75
N ALA A 116 8.54 -9.66 6.33
CA ALA A 116 9.62 -10.36 5.62
C ALA A 116 9.17 -11.75 5.13
N LEU A 117 8.44 -12.49 5.97
CA LEU A 117 7.84 -13.80 5.62
C LEU A 117 6.84 -13.68 4.46
N VAL A 118 5.92 -12.71 4.54
CA VAL A 118 4.88 -12.54 3.52
C VAL A 118 5.48 -12.06 2.19
N ASN A 119 6.48 -11.18 2.20
CA ASN A 119 7.14 -10.70 0.97
C ASN A 119 7.84 -11.82 0.19
N LEU A 120 8.21 -12.93 0.83
CA LEU A 120 8.76 -14.10 0.14
C LEU A 120 7.69 -14.85 -0.68
N ARG A 121 6.41 -14.70 -0.35
CA ARG A 121 5.31 -15.33 -1.08
C ARG A 121 5.14 -14.67 -2.44
N ARG A 122 5.12 -15.47 -3.50
CA ARG A 122 4.84 -14.99 -4.86
C ARG A 122 3.33 -14.87 -5.03
N LEU A 123 2.92 -13.87 -5.81
CA LEU A 123 1.54 -13.71 -6.24
C LEU A 123 1.31 -14.44 -7.57
N PRO A 124 0.09 -14.96 -7.82
CA PRO A 124 -1.08 -14.93 -6.94
C PRO A 124 -0.99 -15.97 -5.81
N TYR A 125 -1.79 -15.75 -4.76
CA TYR A 125 -2.18 -16.82 -3.84
C TYR A 125 -3.13 -17.77 -4.55
N VAL A 126 -2.89 -19.07 -4.44
CA VAL A 126 -3.79 -20.11 -4.94
C VAL A 126 -4.47 -20.75 -3.73
N LEU A 127 -5.80 -20.64 -3.67
CA LEU A 127 -6.61 -21.24 -2.62
C LEU A 127 -6.81 -22.74 -2.88
N TYR A 128 -7.41 -23.45 -1.92
CA TYR A 128 -7.59 -24.91 -2.00
C TYR A 128 -8.45 -25.36 -3.20
N ASP A 129 -9.42 -24.53 -3.59
CA ASP A 129 -10.29 -24.73 -4.74
C ASP A 129 -9.65 -24.31 -6.09
N GLY A 130 -8.40 -23.84 -6.08
CA GLY A 130 -7.70 -23.32 -7.24
C GLY A 130 -7.94 -21.84 -7.54
N THR A 131 -8.79 -21.17 -6.75
CA THR A 131 -9.08 -19.74 -6.92
C THR A 131 -7.80 -18.91 -6.72
N LYS A 132 -7.54 -17.98 -7.65
CA LYS A 132 -6.38 -17.09 -7.61
C LYS A 132 -6.74 -15.77 -6.96
N GLN A 133 -6.07 -15.43 -5.86
CA GLN A 133 -6.21 -14.13 -5.19
C GLN A 133 -4.90 -13.33 -5.27
N PHE A 134 -5.01 -12.07 -5.65
CA PHE A 134 -3.85 -11.18 -5.75
C PHE A 134 -3.69 -10.28 -4.53
N VAL A 135 -4.76 -9.95 -3.83
CA VAL A 135 -4.72 -9.18 -2.58
C VAL A 135 -5.20 -10.05 -1.44
N ARG A 136 -4.49 -10.03 -0.32
CA ARG A 136 -4.92 -10.63 0.95
C ARG A 136 -4.72 -9.66 2.09
N CYS A 137 -5.55 -9.82 3.12
CA CYS A 137 -5.45 -9.09 4.36
C CYS A 137 -4.99 -10.05 5.46
N PHE A 138 -4.03 -9.63 6.28
CA PHE A 138 -3.52 -10.43 7.38
C PHE A 138 -3.70 -9.70 8.69
N LEU A 139 -4.11 -10.43 9.72
CA LEU A 139 -4.14 -9.97 11.10
C LEU A 139 -3.11 -10.76 11.90
N VAL A 140 -2.17 -10.07 12.52
CA VAL A 140 -1.09 -10.67 13.29
C VAL A 140 -1.07 -10.05 14.66
N ARG A 141 -1.11 -10.87 15.72
CA ARG A 141 -0.95 -10.38 17.08
C ARG A 141 0.53 -10.12 17.35
N SER A 142 0.86 -9.00 17.99
CA SER A 142 2.22 -8.73 18.42
C SER A 142 2.62 -9.64 19.59
N PRO A 143 3.89 -10.09 19.66
CA PRO A 143 4.41 -10.77 20.85
C PRO A 143 4.60 -9.80 22.03
N ALA A 144 4.64 -8.49 21.78
CA ALA A 144 4.92 -7.48 22.81
C ALA A 144 3.74 -7.25 23.78
N ALA A 145 2.50 -7.37 23.31
CA ALA A 145 1.30 -7.22 24.13
C ALA A 145 0.08 -7.90 23.49
N GLN A 146 -0.90 -8.28 24.31
CA GLN A 146 -2.08 -9.04 23.84
C GLN A 146 -3.07 -8.20 23.02
N ASP A 147 -3.02 -6.88 23.18
CA ASP A 147 -3.90 -5.88 22.59
C ASP A 147 -3.27 -5.15 21.39
N ILE A 148 -2.02 -5.47 21.04
CA ILE A 148 -1.35 -4.92 19.87
C ILE A 148 -1.49 -5.89 18.69
N TYR A 149 -2.03 -5.38 17.60
CA TYR A 149 -2.23 -6.13 16.35
C TYR A 149 -1.66 -5.37 15.17
N SER A 150 -1.20 -6.12 14.17
CA SER A 150 -0.75 -5.61 12.89
C SER A 150 -1.70 -6.09 11.80
N ILE A 151 -2.16 -5.14 10.98
CA ILE A 151 -2.98 -5.42 9.80
C ILE A 151 -2.10 -5.20 8.57
N PHE A 152 -1.95 -6.23 7.74
CA PHE A 152 -1.19 -6.13 6.49
C PHE A 152 -2.11 -6.36 5.30
N LEU A 153 -2.06 -5.44 4.34
CA LEU A 153 -2.55 -5.71 2.99
C LEU A 153 -1.33 -6.13 2.15
N HIS A 154 -1.39 -7.30 1.51
CA HIS A 154 -0.36 -7.77 0.60
C HIS A 154 -0.96 -8.06 -0.77
N GLY A 155 -0.40 -7.43 -1.79
CA GLY A 155 -0.84 -7.60 -3.16
C GLY A 155 0.05 -6.87 -4.16
N PRO A 156 -0.36 -6.79 -5.43
CA PRO A 156 0.49 -6.28 -6.48
C PRO A 156 0.53 -4.74 -6.45
N HIS A 157 1.73 -4.20 -6.69
CA HIS A 157 1.98 -2.76 -6.75
C HIS A 157 1.23 -2.06 -7.91
N SER A 158 0.59 -2.81 -8.81
CA SER A 158 -0.26 -2.28 -9.88
C SER A 158 -1.53 -1.58 -9.39
N ILE A 159 -2.01 -1.91 -8.18
CA ILE A 159 -3.11 -1.20 -7.48
C ILE A 159 -2.76 -0.83 -6.03
N MET A 160 -1.64 -1.36 -5.52
CA MET A 160 -1.15 -1.11 -4.17
C MET A 160 0.17 -0.32 -4.17
N ASP A 161 0.15 0.89 -4.71
CA ASP A 161 1.16 1.89 -4.38
C ASP A 161 0.75 2.65 -3.11
N ALA A 162 1.61 3.57 -2.64
CA ALA A 162 1.49 4.10 -1.29
C ALA A 162 0.13 4.77 -1.00
N ARG A 163 -0.30 5.75 -1.81
CA ARG A 163 -1.51 6.54 -1.50
C ARG A 163 -2.81 5.72 -1.60
N PRO A 164 -3.10 4.99 -2.70
CA PRO A 164 -4.19 4.01 -2.74
C PRO A 164 -4.17 3.01 -1.61
N THR A 165 -3.02 2.46 -1.22
CA THR A 165 -2.94 1.54 -0.08
C THR A 165 -3.31 2.23 1.23
N ILE A 166 -2.82 3.45 1.46
CA ILE A 166 -3.17 4.27 2.63
C ILE A 166 -4.67 4.61 2.63
N ASN A 167 -5.25 4.92 1.47
CA ASN A 167 -6.69 5.15 1.33
C ASN A 167 -7.51 3.89 1.63
N ALA A 168 -7.07 2.72 1.15
CA ALA A 168 -7.69 1.44 1.45
C ALA A 168 -7.66 1.14 2.95
N PHE A 169 -6.55 1.43 3.64
CA PHE A 169 -6.48 1.36 5.10
C PHE A 169 -7.41 2.37 5.78
N SER A 170 -7.46 3.62 5.30
CA SER A 170 -8.37 4.63 5.85
C SER A 170 -9.83 4.16 5.77
N LEU A 171 -10.27 3.63 4.63
CA LEU A 171 -11.64 3.12 4.44
C LEU A 171 -11.90 1.86 5.29
N LEU A 172 -10.98 0.91 5.27
CA LEU A 172 -11.06 -0.31 6.08
C LEU A 172 -11.25 0.00 7.57
N LEU A 173 -10.41 0.90 8.10
CA LEU A 173 -10.46 1.29 9.49
C LEU A 173 -11.72 2.10 9.81
N THR A 174 -12.18 2.97 8.89
CA THR A 174 -13.48 3.63 9.03
C THR A 174 -14.64 2.63 9.14
N HIS A 175 -14.64 1.55 8.36
CA HIS A 175 -15.65 0.51 8.49
C HIS A 175 -15.53 -0.26 9.82
N MET A 176 -14.30 -0.58 10.22
CA MET A 176 -14.04 -1.26 11.50
C MET A 176 -14.45 -0.43 12.72
N SER A 177 -14.50 0.90 12.59
CA SER A 177 -14.88 1.81 13.68
C SER A 177 -16.39 1.98 13.88
N VAL A 178 -17.23 1.42 13.01
CA VAL A 178 -18.69 1.48 13.18
C VAL A 178 -19.11 0.50 14.28
N SER A 179 -19.85 0.97 15.29
CA SER A 179 -20.22 0.16 16.47
C SER A 179 -21.24 -0.93 16.10
N ALA A 180 -22.24 -0.59 15.29
CA ALA A 180 -23.29 -1.49 14.83
C ALA A 180 -23.45 -1.40 13.31
N PRO A 181 -22.53 -2.00 12.53
CA PRO A 181 -22.57 -1.89 11.08
C PRO A 181 -23.83 -2.60 10.51
N PRO A 182 -24.56 -2.00 9.55
CA PRO A 182 -25.73 -2.64 8.94
C PRO A 182 -25.36 -3.97 8.27
N PRO A 183 -26.18 -5.03 8.31
CA PRO A 183 -25.87 -6.31 7.67
C PRO A 183 -25.39 -6.16 6.21
N LEU A 184 -24.44 -6.99 5.78
CA LEU A 184 -23.91 -6.94 4.41
C LEU A 184 -24.99 -7.22 3.35
N THR A 185 -26.11 -7.84 3.72
CA THR A 185 -27.28 -8.07 2.85
C THR A 185 -28.01 -6.80 2.43
N ILE A 186 -27.77 -5.67 3.11
CA ILE A 186 -28.34 -4.36 2.76
C ILE A 186 -27.58 -3.72 1.59
N LEU A 187 -26.32 -4.11 1.37
CA LEU A 187 -25.55 -3.64 0.22
C LEU A 187 -26.08 -4.31 -1.05
N GLU A 188 -26.29 -3.52 -2.10
CA GLU A 188 -26.77 -3.98 -3.40
C GLU A 188 -25.66 -4.70 -4.19
N TRP A 189 -25.26 -5.87 -3.73
CA TRP A 189 -24.28 -6.72 -4.43
C TRP A 189 -24.71 -7.02 -5.87
N GLY A 190 -23.74 -7.08 -6.77
CA GLY A 190 -23.94 -7.05 -8.22
C GLY A 190 -23.90 -5.64 -8.82
N THR A 191 -23.96 -4.58 -8.00
CA THR A 191 -23.83 -3.18 -8.45
C THR A 191 -22.49 -2.54 -8.13
N GLU A 192 -21.69 -3.16 -7.26
CA GLU A 192 -20.42 -2.64 -6.77
C GLU A 192 -19.40 -2.45 -7.88
N TRP A 193 -19.52 -3.15 -9.02
CA TRP A 193 -18.64 -2.94 -10.18
C TRP A 193 -18.64 -1.50 -10.68
N ARG A 194 -19.70 -0.72 -10.41
CA ARG A 194 -19.76 0.72 -10.71
C ARG A 194 -18.73 1.53 -9.94
N ASN A 195 -18.23 1.00 -8.84
CA ASN A 195 -17.15 1.56 -8.03
C ASN A 195 -15.76 1.15 -8.53
N LEU A 196 -15.64 0.33 -9.59
CA LEU A 196 -14.35 0.05 -10.22
C LEU A 196 -13.72 1.36 -10.67
N PRO A 197 -12.43 1.56 -10.40
CA PRO A 197 -11.81 2.81 -10.72
C PRO A 197 -11.54 2.93 -12.23
N ALA A 198 -11.65 4.14 -12.75
CA ALA A 198 -11.22 4.41 -14.12
C ALA A 198 -9.70 4.26 -14.26
N GLY A 199 -9.22 3.95 -15.47
CA GLY A 199 -7.78 3.89 -15.72
C GLY A 199 -7.04 5.21 -15.41
N PRO A 200 -5.73 5.18 -15.13
CA PRO A 200 -4.97 6.34 -14.65
C PRO A 200 -5.01 7.56 -15.59
N VAL A 201 -5.09 7.34 -16.90
CA VAL A 201 -5.24 8.43 -17.90
C VAL A 201 -6.60 9.10 -17.79
N THR A 202 -7.69 8.32 -17.74
CA THR A 202 -9.05 8.84 -17.58
C THR A 202 -9.22 9.55 -16.25
N ALA A 203 -8.75 8.94 -15.16
CA ALA A 203 -8.85 9.50 -13.81
C ALA A 203 -8.14 10.86 -13.66
N THR A 204 -7.17 11.16 -14.53
CA THR A 204 -6.42 12.43 -14.54
C THR A 204 -6.84 13.39 -15.66
N GLY A 205 -8.04 13.21 -16.20
CA GLY A 205 -8.68 14.12 -17.16
C GLY A 205 -8.55 13.73 -18.64
N GLY A 206 -8.02 12.54 -18.95
CA GLY A 206 -7.91 12.05 -20.32
C GLY A 206 -6.85 12.78 -21.15
N PRO A 207 -6.77 12.52 -22.47
CA PRO A 207 -5.78 13.14 -23.36
C PRO A 207 -5.83 14.67 -23.32
N ARG A 208 -4.66 15.30 -23.26
CA ARG A 208 -4.49 16.77 -23.21
C ARG A 208 -4.00 17.30 -24.57
N PRO A 209 -4.40 18.51 -24.99
CA PRO A 209 -3.96 19.09 -26.26
C PRO A 209 -2.47 19.43 -26.26
N ASN A 210 -1.89 19.65 -27.45
CA ASN A 210 -0.47 20.02 -27.64
C ASN A 210 0.53 18.98 -27.09
N TRP A 211 0.22 17.70 -27.28
CA TRP A 211 1.12 16.60 -26.94
C TRP A 211 2.49 16.73 -27.62
N ASP A 212 2.50 16.99 -28.93
CA ASP A 212 3.75 17.04 -29.71
C ASP A 212 4.69 18.16 -29.27
N GLY A 213 4.14 19.31 -28.84
CA GLY A 213 4.95 20.44 -28.39
C GLY A 213 5.39 20.36 -26.93
N LYS A 214 4.66 19.63 -26.07
CA LYS A 214 4.90 19.63 -24.61
C LYS A 214 5.27 18.29 -24.00
N ALA A 215 4.68 17.19 -24.47
CA ALA A 215 4.91 15.86 -23.91
C ALA A 215 6.03 15.11 -24.66
N ALA A 216 6.00 15.12 -25.99
CA ALA A 216 6.97 14.39 -26.82
C ALA A 216 8.44 14.78 -26.54
N PRO A 217 8.80 16.08 -26.35
CA PRO A 217 10.17 16.45 -26.01
C PRO A 217 10.61 15.91 -24.65
N VAL A 218 9.70 15.90 -23.67
CA VAL A 218 9.98 15.35 -22.34
C VAL A 218 10.14 13.83 -22.39
N LEU A 219 9.29 13.13 -23.14
CA LEU A 219 9.46 11.68 -23.36
C LEU A 219 10.80 11.35 -24.05
N ALA A 220 11.19 12.14 -25.05
CA ALA A 220 12.49 11.97 -25.71
C ALA A 220 13.65 12.16 -24.73
N LYS A 221 13.59 13.20 -23.87
CA LYS A 221 14.55 13.42 -22.79
C LYS A 221 14.60 12.25 -21.79
N MET A 222 13.43 11.76 -21.35
CA MET A 222 13.34 10.60 -20.46
C MET A 222 13.99 9.37 -21.09
N GLY A 223 13.69 9.11 -22.37
CA GLY A 223 14.32 8.06 -23.16
C GLY A 223 15.84 8.19 -23.18
N ALA A 224 16.37 9.37 -23.54
CA ALA A 224 17.80 9.61 -23.60
C ALA A 224 18.52 9.38 -22.26
N ILE A 225 17.90 9.73 -21.13
CA ILE A 225 18.47 9.45 -19.79
C ILE A 225 18.46 7.96 -19.50
N LEU A 226 17.35 7.27 -19.76
CA LEU A 226 17.17 5.84 -19.46
C LEU A 226 18.00 4.93 -20.37
N THR A 227 18.33 5.39 -21.58
CA THR A 227 19.19 4.66 -22.53
C THR A 227 20.64 5.14 -22.52
N ASN A 228 21.06 5.90 -21.50
CA ASN A 228 22.46 6.31 -21.38
C ASN A 228 23.36 5.06 -21.31
N PRO A 229 24.32 4.88 -22.24
CA PRO A 229 25.17 3.70 -22.27
C PRO A 229 26.14 3.64 -21.07
N ILE A 230 26.37 4.78 -20.41
CA ILE A 230 27.21 4.86 -19.22
C ILE A 230 26.36 4.46 -18.01
N PRO A 231 26.70 3.36 -17.31
CA PRO A 231 25.94 2.92 -16.16
C PRO A 231 25.89 4.01 -15.08
N THR A 232 24.73 4.19 -14.45
CA THR A 232 24.62 5.08 -13.29
C THR A 232 25.58 4.63 -12.20
N HIS A 233 26.23 5.57 -11.56
CA HIS A 233 27.01 5.32 -10.37
C HIS A 233 26.09 4.97 -9.20
N SER A 234 26.50 4.02 -8.35
CA SER A 234 25.69 3.53 -7.22
C SER A 234 26.57 3.04 -6.07
N ILE A 235 25.93 2.65 -4.96
CA ILE A 235 26.59 1.89 -3.91
C ILE A 235 27.00 0.52 -4.49
N LYS A 236 28.24 0.12 -4.24
CA LYS A 236 28.71 -1.24 -4.53
C LYS A 236 28.32 -2.15 -3.37
N PRO A 237 27.57 -3.23 -3.59
CA PRO A 237 27.26 -4.15 -2.52
C PRO A 237 28.55 -4.85 -2.06
N GLN A 238 28.61 -5.19 -0.77
CA GLN A 238 29.75 -5.95 -0.21
C GLN A 238 29.78 -7.40 -0.71
N ARG A 239 28.65 -7.91 -1.21
CA ARG A 239 28.47 -9.26 -1.76
C ARG A 239 27.66 -9.15 -3.05
N SER A 240 28.07 -9.87 -4.10
CA SER A 240 27.32 -9.96 -5.36
C SER A 240 26.04 -10.77 -5.20
N ASP A 241 26.12 -11.85 -4.44
CA ASP A 241 25.06 -12.86 -4.36
C ASP A 241 24.30 -12.76 -3.02
N PRO A 242 22.97 -12.57 -3.06
CA PRO A 242 22.17 -12.60 -1.84
C PRO A 242 22.02 -14.04 -1.32
N GLU A 243 22.14 -14.24 -0.01
CA GLU A 243 21.90 -15.55 0.63
C GLU A 243 20.46 -16.05 0.40
N MET A 244 19.49 -15.12 0.32
CA MET A 244 18.09 -15.44 0.08
C MET A 244 17.46 -14.40 -0.86
N LEU A 245 17.24 -14.78 -2.11
CA LEU A 245 16.67 -13.90 -3.12
C LEU A 245 15.26 -13.43 -2.73
N GLY A 246 15.06 -12.11 -2.74
CA GLY A 246 13.76 -11.49 -2.47
C GLY A 246 13.39 -11.34 -1.00
N ARG A 247 14.24 -11.76 -0.05
CA ARG A 247 14.05 -11.43 1.37
C ARG A 247 14.41 -9.96 1.59
N PRO A 248 13.46 -9.10 1.99
CA PRO A 248 13.79 -7.72 2.31
C PRO A 248 14.54 -7.66 3.64
N VAL A 249 15.59 -6.83 3.69
CA VAL A 249 16.23 -6.40 4.95
C VAL A 249 15.94 -4.93 5.13
N ARG A 250 15.48 -4.54 6.32
CA ARG A 250 15.10 -3.16 6.62
C ARG A 250 15.98 -2.58 7.70
N VAL A 251 16.47 -1.37 7.44
CA VAL A 251 17.09 -0.51 8.44
C VAL A 251 16.17 0.69 8.61
N ARG A 252 15.79 0.99 9.86
CA ARG A 252 14.95 2.14 10.21
C ARG A 252 15.76 3.12 11.03
N VAL A 253 15.72 4.38 10.64
CA VAL A 253 16.25 5.50 11.42
C VAL A 253 15.08 6.45 11.65
N GLN A 254 14.79 6.74 12.92
CA GLN A 254 13.79 7.69 13.32
C GLN A 254 14.49 8.95 13.84
N ILE A 255 14.20 10.08 13.21
CA ILE A 255 14.65 11.40 13.66
C ILE A 255 13.63 11.91 14.67
N GLY A 256 14.09 12.45 15.80
CA GLY A 256 13.21 12.97 16.84
C GLY A 256 12.30 14.10 16.34
N LYS A 257 11.22 14.38 17.07
CA LYS A 257 10.24 15.43 16.70
C LYS A 257 10.89 16.80 16.55
N ASP A 258 11.69 17.21 17.53
CA ASP A 258 12.30 18.55 17.56
C ASP A 258 13.35 18.71 16.46
N GLU A 259 14.16 17.67 16.24
CA GLU A 259 15.16 17.65 15.17
C GLU A 259 14.49 17.65 13.79
N SER A 260 13.44 16.85 13.59
CA SER A 260 12.65 16.84 12.36
C SER A 260 12.03 18.22 12.08
N ALA A 261 11.48 18.88 13.10
CA ALA A 261 10.92 20.22 12.97
C ALA A 261 11.98 21.27 12.62
N ALA A 262 13.15 21.21 13.26
CA ALA A 262 14.28 22.08 12.96
C ALA A 262 14.77 21.88 11.52
N LEU A 263 14.88 20.62 11.09
CA LEU A 263 15.31 20.25 9.74
C LEU A 263 14.34 20.77 8.68
N VAL A 264 13.03 20.50 8.84
CA VAL A 264 11.99 20.99 7.92
C VAL A 264 12.01 22.51 7.83
N LYS A 265 12.15 23.21 8.97
CA LYS A 265 12.23 24.67 9.01
C LYS A 265 13.44 25.19 8.25
N ALA A 266 14.62 24.61 8.47
CA ALA A 266 15.87 25.04 7.81
C ALA A 266 15.80 24.82 6.29
N ILE A 267 15.33 23.65 5.86
CA ILE A 267 15.21 23.30 4.44
C ILE A 267 14.20 24.18 3.72
N LYS A 268 13.04 24.45 4.35
CA LYS A 268 12.04 25.37 3.81
C LYS A 268 12.58 26.80 3.69
N ALA A 269 13.32 27.28 4.69
CA ALA A 269 13.93 28.61 4.66
C ALA A 269 14.95 28.76 3.52
N ALA A 270 15.61 27.66 3.13
CA ALA A 270 16.51 27.61 1.99
C ALA A 270 15.81 27.43 0.62
N GLY A 271 14.46 27.35 0.58
CA GLY A 271 13.70 27.19 -0.66
C GLY A 271 13.60 25.75 -1.18
N PHE A 272 13.90 24.76 -0.34
CA PHE A 272 13.88 23.33 -0.68
C PHE A 272 12.81 22.56 0.11
N THR A 273 12.67 21.28 -0.22
CA THR A 273 11.78 20.33 0.48
C THR A 273 12.61 19.19 1.05
N VAL A 274 12.04 18.43 1.99
CA VAL A 274 12.71 17.23 2.53
C VAL A 274 13.00 16.18 1.45
N THR A 275 12.20 16.11 0.38
CA THR A 275 12.51 15.26 -0.79
C THR A 275 13.85 15.65 -1.39
N HIS A 276 14.04 16.94 -1.70
CA HIS A 276 15.31 17.41 -2.27
C HIS A 276 16.49 17.09 -1.35
N LEU A 277 16.32 17.30 -0.04
CA LEU A 277 17.34 17.00 0.96
C LEU A 277 17.74 15.53 0.93
N PHE A 278 16.79 14.60 1.06
CA PHE A 278 17.11 13.17 1.15
C PHE A 278 17.61 12.60 -0.18
N ASP A 279 17.05 13.05 -1.31
CA ASP A 279 17.54 12.71 -2.64
C ASP A 279 19.01 13.15 -2.81
N ALA A 280 19.33 14.40 -2.44
CA ALA A 280 20.69 14.94 -2.53
C ALA A 280 21.67 14.26 -1.54
N ALA A 281 21.23 14.01 -0.31
CA ALA A 281 22.03 13.34 0.70
C ALA A 281 22.39 11.91 0.27
N GLN A 282 21.45 11.18 -0.36
CA GLN A 282 21.73 9.85 -0.90
C GLN A 282 22.75 9.90 -2.05
N ILE A 283 22.65 10.87 -2.98
CA ILE A 283 23.64 11.07 -4.04
C ILE A 283 25.04 11.29 -3.44
N LEU A 284 25.16 12.19 -2.47
CA LEU A 284 26.45 12.48 -1.84
C LEU A 284 26.98 11.28 -1.04
N ALA A 285 26.11 10.53 -0.35
CA ALA A 285 26.50 9.31 0.34
C ALA A 285 26.99 8.21 -0.63
N ILE A 286 26.38 8.08 -1.80
CA ILE A 286 26.86 7.18 -2.86
C ILE A 286 28.28 7.56 -3.29
N LEU A 287 28.51 8.85 -3.57
CA LEU A 287 29.81 9.36 -4.00
C LEU A 287 30.88 9.24 -2.91
N GLU A 288 30.51 9.40 -1.64
CA GLU A 288 31.43 9.19 -0.52
C GLU A 288 31.80 7.72 -0.35
N ARG A 289 30.82 6.80 -0.46
CA ARG A 289 31.03 5.36 -0.28
C ARG A 289 31.69 4.69 -1.47
N ASN A 290 31.54 5.26 -2.66
CA ASN A 290 32.16 4.78 -3.88
C ASN A 290 32.67 6.02 -4.63
N PRO A 291 33.89 6.50 -4.36
CA PRO A 291 34.43 7.68 -5.04
C PRO A 291 34.53 7.47 -6.57
N VAL A 292 34.32 8.55 -7.33
CA VAL A 292 34.43 8.53 -8.78
C VAL A 292 35.91 8.64 -9.18
N PRO A 293 36.46 7.70 -9.96
CA PRO A 293 37.83 7.81 -10.48
C PRO A 293 38.00 9.04 -11.39
N ALA A 294 39.19 9.64 -11.40
CA ALA A 294 39.46 10.88 -12.13
C ALA A 294 39.21 10.74 -13.64
N GLU A 295 39.55 9.58 -14.20
CA GLU A 295 39.36 9.22 -15.60
C GLU A 295 37.88 9.09 -16.00
N SER A 296 36.99 8.86 -15.03
CA SER A 296 35.55 8.73 -15.26
C SER A 296 34.77 9.99 -14.86
N ALA A 297 35.43 11.00 -14.29
CA ALA A 297 34.77 12.15 -13.67
C ALA A 297 33.92 12.98 -14.64
N ALA A 298 34.35 13.08 -15.91
CA ALA A 298 33.64 13.86 -16.93
C ALA A 298 32.27 13.25 -17.28
N ASP A 299 32.19 11.92 -17.26
CA ASP A 299 31.04 11.17 -17.77
C ASP A 299 30.19 10.52 -16.66
N ALA A 300 30.73 10.45 -15.44
CA ALA A 300 30.05 9.87 -14.30
C ALA A 300 28.77 10.63 -13.95
N HIS A 301 27.71 9.88 -13.66
CA HIS A 301 26.43 10.41 -13.24
C HIS A 301 25.76 9.48 -12.24
N ILE A 302 24.86 10.04 -11.43
CA ILE A 302 23.91 9.27 -10.64
C ILE A 302 22.53 9.55 -11.21
N THR A 303 21.85 8.48 -11.64
CA THR A 303 20.50 8.52 -12.20
C THR A 303 19.56 7.73 -11.30
N TYR A 304 18.56 8.42 -10.75
CA TYR A 304 17.37 7.77 -10.21
C TYR A 304 16.44 7.44 -11.37
N ALA A 305 16.56 6.23 -11.91
CA ALA A 305 15.75 5.78 -13.05
C ALA A 305 14.25 5.70 -12.72
N ILE A 306 13.92 5.55 -11.44
CA ILE A 306 12.55 5.47 -10.91
C ILE A 306 12.31 6.62 -9.93
N GLY A 307 12.40 7.86 -10.40
CA GLY A 307 11.95 9.02 -9.62
C GLY A 307 10.42 9.06 -9.60
N ILE A 308 9.83 8.99 -8.40
CA ILE A 308 8.37 8.88 -8.22
C ILE A 308 7.78 10.24 -7.90
N ILE A 309 6.82 10.69 -8.72
CA ILE A 309 6.00 11.88 -8.44
C ILE A 309 4.55 11.43 -8.24
N ALA A 310 3.95 11.80 -7.10
CA ALA A 310 2.55 11.57 -6.85
C ALA A 310 1.66 12.39 -7.80
N ILE A 311 0.74 11.74 -8.50
CA ILE A 311 -0.19 12.37 -9.45
C ILE A 311 -1.61 12.52 -8.89
N ALA A 312 -1.82 12.26 -7.60
CA ALA A 312 -3.09 12.42 -6.90
C ALA A 312 -3.77 13.77 -7.18
N ARG A 313 -2.99 14.86 -7.18
CA ARG A 313 -3.48 16.23 -7.43
C ARG A 313 -4.02 16.47 -8.84
N TYR A 314 -3.75 15.57 -9.78
CA TYR A 314 -4.25 15.64 -11.16
C TYR A 314 -5.56 14.88 -11.35
N ARG A 315 -6.05 14.17 -10.31
CA ARG A 315 -7.34 13.49 -10.38
C ARG A 315 -8.47 14.50 -10.60
N VAL A 316 -9.45 14.10 -11.39
CA VAL A 316 -10.62 14.92 -11.70
C VAL A 316 -11.89 14.20 -11.25
N PRO A 317 -12.96 14.92 -10.86
CA PRO A 317 -14.25 14.29 -10.59
C PRO A 317 -14.77 13.46 -11.79
N PRO A 318 -15.43 12.33 -11.54
CA PRO A 318 -15.74 11.72 -10.23
C PRO A 318 -14.63 10.80 -9.68
N HIS A 319 -13.40 10.86 -10.22
CA HIS A 319 -12.31 9.91 -9.95
C HIS A 319 -11.33 10.36 -8.86
N ASP A 320 -11.64 11.42 -8.11
CA ASP A 320 -10.83 12.00 -7.05
C ASP A 320 -11.13 11.44 -5.64
N GLY A 321 -12.09 10.52 -5.53
CA GLY A 321 -12.45 9.84 -4.28
C GLY A 321 -11.40 8.86 -3.74
N LYS A 322 -11.41 8.63 -2.42
CA LYS A 322 -10.53 7.64 -1.73
C LYS A 322 -10.76 6.20 -2.18
N ASN A 323 -11.96 5.88 -2.65
CA ASN A 323 -12.33 4.54 -3.12
C ASN A 323 -11.76 4.22 -4.52
N GLN A 324 -11.17 5.20 -5.21
CA GLN A 324 -10.56 5.00 -6.51
C GLN A 324 -9.14 4.45 -6.35
N LEU A 325 -9.02 3.13 -6.15
CA LEU A 325 -7.74 2.43 -5.98
C LEU A 325 -7.05 2.19 -7.34
N ILE A 326 -6.31 3.18 -7.80
CA ILE A 326 -5.50 3.14 -9.02
C ILE A 326 -4.14 3.72 -8.75
N SER A 327 -3.13 3.27 -9.48
CA SER A 327 -1.79 3.81 -9.31
C SER A 327 -1.76 5.33 -9.48
N GLU A 328 -1.18 6.01 -8.50
CA GLU A 328 -1.02 7.46 -8.41
C GLU A 328 0.45 7.90 -8.52
N MET A 329 1.28 7.13 -9.22
CA MET A 329 2.67 7.49 -9.49
C MET A 329 2.92 7.79 -10.97
N ALA A 330 3.57 8.92 -11.22
CA ALA A 330 4.36 9.12 -12.43
C ALA A 330 5.80 8.72 -12.13
N ILE A 331 6.43 7.98 -13.04
CA ILE A 331 7.84 7.63 -12.98
C ILE A 331 8.61 8.49 -13.97
N VAL A 332 9.57 9.26 -13.46
CA VAL A 332 10.46 10.12 -14.24
C VAL A 332 11.91 9.89 -13.83
N PRO A 333 12.87 9.88 -14.77
CA PRO A 333 14.27 9.80 -14.42
C PRO A 333 14.77 11.17 -13.93
N LEU A 334 15.58 11.14 -12.87
CA LEU A 334 16.34 12.29 -12.36
C LEU A 334 17.82 11.98 -12.46
N GLN A 335 18.62 12.89 -13.00
CA GLN A 335 20.05 12.68 -13.20
C GLN A 335 20.87 13.83 -12.65
N VAL A 336 21.95 13.51 -11.93
CA VAL A 336 22.95 14.47 -11.49
C VAL A 336 24.31 14.01 -12.01
N LYS A 337 24.95 14.84 -12.83
CA LYS A 337 26.31 14.55 -13.32
C LYS A 337 27.31 14.91 -12.23
N TYR A 338 28.36 14.10 -12.12
CA TYR A 338 29.42 14.35 -11.14
C TYR A 338 30.11 15.70 -11.37
N ALA A 339 30.34 16.05 -12.64
CA ALA A 339 30.94 17.33 -13.03
C ALA A 339 30.14 18.57 -12.60
N ASP A 340 28.82 18.43 -12.41
CA ASP A 340 27.95 19.54 -11.97
C ASP A 340 27.97 19.74 -10.45
N ILE A 341 28.63 18.84 -9.70
CA ILE A 341 28.72 18.91 -8.24
C ILE A 341 29.99 19.68 -7.85
N PRO A 342 29.87 20.88 -7.26
CA PRO A 342 31.04 21.67 -6.88
C PRO A 342 31.87 20.94 -5.82
N GLN A 343 33.20 21.09 -5.86
CA GLN A 343 34.11 20.52 -4.87
C GLN A 343 34.36 21.52 -3.73
N VAL A 344 33.27 21.84 -3.02
CA VAL A 344 33.22 22.85 -1.94
C VAL A 344 32.88 22.19 -0.60
N ALA A 345 32.63 23.00 0.44
CA ALA A 345 32.24 22.50 1.76
C ALA A 345 30.98 21.58 1.67
N PRO A 346 30.85 20.54 2.52
CA PRO A 346 29.78 19.55 2.41
C PRO A 346 28.37 20.14 2.35
N GLN A 347 28.12 21.20 3.13
CA GLN A 347 26.84 21.90 3.14
C GLN A 347 26.52 22.57 1.80
N ASP A 348 27.50 23.26 1.21
CA ASP A 348 27.32 23.91 -0.10
C ASP A 348 27.15 22.89 -1.22
N ARG A 349 27.85 21.74 -1.12
CA ARG A 349 27.65 20.60 -2.03
C ARG A 349 26.22 20.07 -1.96
N LEU A 350 25.69 19.91 -0.75
CA LEU A 350 24.32 19.48 -0.54
C LEU A 350 23.31 20.46 -1.17
N PHE A 351 23.48 21.76 -0.96
CA PHE A 351 22.62 22.78 -1.57
C PHE A 351 22.72 22.78 -3.10
N ALA A 352 23.90 22.60 -3.68
CA ALA A 352 24.08 22.53 -5.12
C ALA A 352 23.33 21.33 -5.73
N VAL A 353 23.46 20.14 -5.14
CA VAL A 353 22.73 18.94 -5.61
C VAL A 353 21.21 19.11 -5.43
N MET A 354 20.77 19.69 -4.31
CA MET A 354 19.34 20.01 -4.10
C MET A 354 18.81 20.96 -5.17
N ALA A 355 19.59 21.95 -5.60
CA ALA A 355 19.21 22.88 -6.68
C ALA A 355 19.04 22.17 -8.03
N ILE A 356 19.96 21.27 -8.39
CA ILE A 356 19.89 20.49 -9.62
C ILE A 356 18.63 19.59 -9.63
N LEU A 357 18.37 18.89 -8.51
CA LEU A 357 17.20 18.03 -8.37
C LEU A 357 15.91 18.85 -8.39
N LYS A 358 15.86 19.97 -7.67
CA LYS A 358 14.70 20.86 -7.66
C LYS A 358 14.36 21.34 -9.07
N ALA A 359 15.35 21.77 -9.86
CA ALA A 359 15.12 22.23 -11.22
C ALA A 359 14.48 21.14 -12.10
N GLN A 360 14.91 19.89 -11.97
CA GLN A 360 14.33 18.76 -12.69
C GLN A 360 12.90 18.45 -12.22
N TYR A 361 12.66 18.43 -10.90
CA TYR A 361 11.30 18.27 -10.38
C TYR A 361 10.38 19.40 -10.87
N ASP A 362 10.82 20.65 -10.78
CA ASP A 362 10.04 21.81 -11.23
C ASP A 362 9.69 21.70 -12.73
N GLU A 363 10.63 21.27 -13.57
CA GLU A 363 10.40 21.04 -15.00
C GLU A 363 9.30 20.00 -15.24
N TYR A 364 9.38 18.83 -14.58
CA TYR A 364 8.37 17.80 -14.70
C TYR A 364 7.00 18.25 -14.14
N LEU A 365 7.00 18.92 -12.99
CA LEU A 365 5.78 19.41 -12.32
C LEU A 365 5.09 20.53 -13.11
N ALA A 366 5.86 21.35 -13.84
CA ALA A 366 5.35 22.37 -14.73
C ALA A 366 4.72 21.79 -16.01
N ASN A 367 5.06 20.54 -16.37
CA ASN A 367 4.50 19.91 -17.56
C ASN A 367 3.03 19.47 -17.32
N PRO A 368 2.05 20.00 -18.07
CA PRO A 368 0.67 19.61 -17.89
C PRO A 368 0.41 18.14 -18.26
N HIS A 369 1.29 17.47 -18.99
CA HIS A 369 1.16 16.07 -19.39
C HIS A 369 1.83 15.09 -18.43
N LEU A 370 2.43 15.54 -17.32
CA LEU A 370 3.08 14.69 -16.33
C LEU A 370 2.32 13.37 -16.00
N PRO A 371 1.01 13.38 -15.66
CA PRO A 371 0.28 12.15 -15.36
C PRO A 371 0.16 11.17 -16.54
N HIS A 372 0.46 11.61 -17.76
CA HIS A 372 0.31 10.83 -18.99
C HIS A 372 1.64 10.41 -19.62
N LEU A 373 2.77 10.93 -19.14
CA LEU A 373 4.11 10.58 -19.65
C LEU A 373 4.38 9.08 -19.47
N PHE A 374 4.27 8.58 -18.23
CA PHE A 374 4.57 7.16 -17.95
C PHE A 374 3.57 6.19 -18.61
N PRO A 375 2.25 6.42 -18.60
CA PRO A 375 1.31 5.63 -19.40
C PRO A 375 1.65 5.59 -20.90
N ALA A 376 2.07 6.72 -21.49
CA ALA A 376 2.48 6.76 -22.89
C ALA A 376 3.77 5.95 -23.13
N GLN A 377 4.76 6.05 -22.23
CA GLN A 377 5.97 5.23 -22.29
C GLN A 377 5.63 3.73 -22.25
N MET A 378 4.78 3.30 -21.31
CA MET A 378 4.35 1.91 -21.19
C MET A 378 3.50 1.44 -22.37
N ARG A 379 2.78 2.34 -23.04
CA ARG A 379 2.06 2.01 -24.28
C ARG A 379 3.00 1.83 -25.47
N LEU A 380 4.03 2.65 -25.58
CA LEU A 380 5.01 2.62 -26.69
C LEU A 380 5.98 1.44 -26.58
N ALA A 381 6.45 1.15 -25.36
CA ALA A 381 7.45 0.12 -25.10
C ALA A 381 7.15 -0.59 -23.76
N PRO A 382 6.08 -1.40 -23.67
CA PRO A 382 5.83 -2.20 -22.48
C PRO A 382 6.94 -3.25 -22.28
N PRO A 383 7.36 -3.52 -21.03
CA PRO A 383 8.31 -4.59 -20.77
C PRO A 383 7.66 -5.96 -21.05
N ARG A 384 8.09 -6.63 -22.12
CA ARG A 384 7.66 -8.00 -22.48
C ARG A 384 8.64 -9.08 -22.01
N VAL A 385 9.85 -8.67 -21.63
CA VAL A 385 10.89 -9.53 -21.05
C VAL A 385 11.44 -8.85 -19.79
N PRO A 386 12.06 -9.59 -18.87
CA PRO A 386 12.67 -9.00 -17.70
C PRO A 386 13.71 -7.93 -18.10
N VAL A 387 13.54 -6.71 -17.60
CA VAL A 387 14.46 -5.59 -17.87
C VAL A 387 15.60 -5.66 -16.88
N ILE A 388 16.82 -5.86 -17.39
CA ILE A 388 18.05 -5.73 -16.61
C ILE A 388 18.53 -4.29 -16.78
N THR A 389 18.59 -3.54 -15.67
CA THR A 389 19.11 -2.18 -15.69
C THR A 389 20.61 -2.18 -15.97
N SER A 390 21.14 -1.13 -16.60
CA SER A 390 22.59 -1.02 -16.87
C SER A 390 23.44 -1.06 -15.61
N ASN A 391 22.86 -0.66 -14.46
CA ASN A 391 23.39 -0.95 -13.14
C ASN A 391 22.26 -1.55 -12.26
N PRO A 392 22.36 -2.84 -11.86
CA PRO A 392 21.37 -3.53 -11.01
C PRO A 392 21.39 -3.05 -9.55
N HIS A 393 22.39 -2.27 -9.14
CA HIS A 393 22.53 -1.74 -7.79
C HIS A 393 22.09 -0.28 -7.67
N ALA A 394 21.51 0.29 -8.73
CA ALA A 394 20.93 1.62 -8.70
C ALA A 394 19.84 1.71 -7.61
N THR A 395 19.90 2.74 -6.78
CA THR A 395 18.95 2.94 -5.69
C THR A 395 17.66 3.57 -6.21
N VAL A 396 16.54 3.19 -5.58
CA VAL A 396 15.25 3.85 -5.74
C VAL A 396 14.96 4.61 -4.46
N ILE A 397 14.59 5.87 -4.59
CA ILE A 397 14.15 6.70 -3.47
C ILE A 397 12.68 7.07 -3.67
N THR A 398 11.94 7.10 -2.58
CA THR A 398 10.53 7.48 -2.56
C THR A 398 10.23 8.29 -1.31
N ASN A 399 9.29 9.22 -1.43
CA ASN A 399 8.79 10.01 -0.31
C ASN A 399 7.27 9.93 -0.26
N LEU A 400 6.75 9.48 0.88
CA LEU A 400 5.31 9.33 1.09
C LEU A 400 4.65 10.60 1.66
N GLY A 401 5.47 11.58 2.05
CA GLY A 401 5.04 12.82 2.69
C GLY A 401 4.50 12.58 4.10
N VAL A 402 3.61 13.49 4.54
CA VAL A 402 2.91 13.40 5.82
C VAL A 402 1.75 12.42 5.67
N ILE A 403 1.85 11.26 6.32
CA ILE A 403 0.90 10.14 6.20
C ILE A 403 -0.43 10.49 6.88
N GLU A 404 -0.35 11.27 7.96
CA GLU A 404 -1.46 11.69 8.81
C GLU A 404 -2.51 12.51 8.04
N HIS A 405 -2.15 13.09 6.89
CA HIS A 405 -3.11 13.77 6.02
C HIS A 405 -4.08 12.81 5.30
N SER A 406 -3.79 11.51 5.26
CA SER A 406 -4.62 10.51 4.58
C SER A 406 -5.09 9.38 5.47
N LEU A 407 -4.38 9.14 6.57
CA LEU A 407 -4.67 8.10 7.54
C LEU A 407 -4.58 8.71 8.94
N ALA A 408 -5.72 8.74 9.64
CA ALA A 408 -5.73 9.23 11.02
C ALA A 408 -4.79 8.39 11.89
N SER A 409 -4.33 8.91 13.02
CA SER A 409 -3.58 8.10 14.01
C SER A 409 -4.52 7.38 14.98
N THR A 410 -5.75 7.87 15.12
CA THR A 410 -6.70 7.45 16.15
C THR A 410 -8.09 7.36 15.54
N TRP A 411 -8.81 6.28 15.85
CA TRP A 411 -10.19 6.07 15.43
C TRP A 411 -11.10 5.93 16.63
N TYR A 412 -12.28 6.53 16.50
CA TYR A 412 -13.29 6.55 17.54
C TYR A 412 -14.54 5.78 17.10
N PRO A 413 -15.28 5.15 18.02
CA PRO A 413 -16.53 4.48 17.70
C PRO A 413 -17.50 5.43 16.99
N ASP A 414 -17.95 5.05 15.79
CA ASP A 414 -18.84 5.84 14.93
C ASP A 414 -18.29 7.24 14.57
N GLY A 415 -16.98 7.46 14.70
CA GLY A 415 -16.34 8.76 14.50
C GLY A 415 -16.54 9.75 15.66
N ASP A 416 -17.09 9.32 16.79
CA ASP A 416 -17.39 10.17 17.94
C ASP A 416 -16.16 10.33 18.86
N ALA A 417 -15.41 11.41 18.67
CA ALA A 417 -14.22 11.73 19.44
C ALA A 417 -14.47 12.01 20.94
N THR A 418 -15.73 12.06 21.40
CA THR A 418 -16.05 12.16 22.83
C THR A 418 -15.99 10.81 23.55
N LYS A 419 -15.97 9.70 22.79
CA LYS A 419 -15.82 8.34 23.31
C LYS A 419 -14.33 7.95 23.40
N PRO A 420 -13.98 6.95 24.22
CA PRO A 420 -12.65 6.36 24.18
C PRO A 420 -12.28 5.88 22.77
N PRO A 421 -11.01 6.00 22.35
CA PRO A 421 -10.56 5.53 21.05
C PRO A 421 -10.74 4.01 20.94
N LEU A 422 -11.16 3.55 19.77
CA LEU A 422 -11.32 2.12 19.47
C LEU A 422 -9.99 1.48 19.08
N PHE A 423 -9.16 2.19 18.32
CA PHE A 423 -7.79 1.79 18.02
C PHE A 423 -6.91 2.98 17.65
N GLU A 424 -5.61 2.83 17.92
CA GLU A 424 -4.55 3.79 17.64
C GLU A 424 -3.47 3.14 16.79
N ILE A 425 -2.97 3.85 15.78
CA ILE A 425 -1.83 3.42 14.97
C ILE A 425 -0.55 3.90 15.64
N SER A 426 0.24 2.95 16.12
CA SER A 426 1.56 3.21 16.69
C SER A 426 2.69 3.18 15.65
N ALA A 427 2.51 2.47 14.54
CA ALA A 427 3.50 2.36 13.47
C ALA A 427 2.85 1.99 12.13
N LEU A 428 3.49 2.39 11.02
CA LEU A 428 3.09 2.00 9.66
C LEU A 428 4.29 1.48 8.86
N PRO A 429 4.63 0.18 8.98
CA PRO A 429 5.69 -0.42 8.18
C PRO A 429 5.26 -0.60 6.72
N PHE A 430 6.17 -0.32 5.79
CA PHE A 430 6.01 -0.61 4.36
C PHE A 430 6.98 -1.72 3.94
N GLY A 431 6.46 -2.70 3.21
CA GLY A 431 7.22 -3.80 2.65
C GLY A 431 7.13 -3.82 1.13
N HIS A 432 8.28 -3.95 0.47
CA HIS A 432 8.34 -4.11 -0.98
C HIS A 432 9.17 -5.35 -1.29
N ARG A 433 8.69 -6.16 -2.23
CA ARG A 433 9.49 -7.19 -2.87
C ARG A 433 10.03 -6.63 -4.18
N MET A 434 11.35 -6.48 -4.29
CA MET A 434 11.96 -6.16 -5.58
C MET A 434 11.85 -7.37 -6.50
N THR A 435 11.19 -7.19 -7.64
CA THR A 435 10.95 -8.26 -8.63
C THR A 435 11.82 -8.10 -9.87
N MET A 436 12.65 -7.05 -9.95
CA MET A 436 13.64 -6.93 -11.00
C MET A 436 14.64 -8.08 -10.92
N PRO A 437 15.14 -8.59 -12.05
CA PRO A 437 16.23 -9.56 -12.04
C PRO A 437 17.41 -8.98 -11.25
N SER A 438 17.80 -9.66 -10.18
CA SER A 438 19.15 -9.53 -9.65
C SER A 438 20.07 -10.32 -10.58
N PRO A 439 21.26 -9.82 -10.93
CA PRO A 439 22.27 -10.58 -11.68
C PRO A 439 22.52 -11.96 -11.09
#